data_AF-A0A8T2SY27-F1
#
_entry.id   AF-A0A8T2SY27-F1
#
_cell.length_a   1.000
_cell.length_b   1.000
_cell.length_c   1.000
_cell.angle_alpha   90.00
_cell.angle_beta   90.00
_cell.angle_gamma   90.00
#
_symmetry.space_group_name_H-M   'P 1'
#
loop_
_entity.id
_entity.type
_entity.pdbx_description
1 polymer ?
#
loop_
_entity_poly.entity_id
_entity_poly.type
_entity_poly.pdbx_seq_one_letter_code
_entity_poly.pdbx_strand_id
1 'polypeptide(L)'
;MKIKRCKTDSFIGMEFDNPERPECNNLLSMYQVITDKTKEEVIEECKDLSWGQFKPLLTDALISHLEPIQKRYTEIVADAAYIDKILADGRQRANEIAQGTLNNAYQAMGFLHGRPVL
;
A
#
# COMPACT_ATOMS: atom_id res chain seq x y z
N MET A 1 -15.21 15.11 1.95
CA MET A 1 -14.60 13.82 2.33
C MET A 1 -14.77 12.79 1.19
N LYS A 2 -13.75 11.97 0.91
CA LYS A 2 -13.77 10.99 -0.21
C LYS A 2 -14.67 9.78 0.09
N ILE A 3 -14.53 9.16 1.27
CA ILE A 3 -15.33 8.00 1.69
C ILE A 3 -16.83 8.34 1.73
N LYS A 4 -17.21 9.49 2.30
CA LYS A 4 -18.62 9.94 2.30
C LYS A 4 -19.27 9.96 0.89
N ARG A 5 -18.48 10.18 -0.16
CA ARG A 5 -18.93 10.28 -1.56
C ARG A 5 -18.71 9.00 -2.38
N CYS A 6 -18.19 7.92 -1.78
CA CYS A 6 -18.00 6.67 -2.53
C CYS A 6 -19.37 6.10 -2.95
N LYS A 7 -19.38 5.49 -4.14
CA LYS A 7 -20.53 4.76 -4.67
C LYS A 7 -20.86 3.60 -3.72
N THR A 8 -22.15 3.39 -3.46
CA THR A 8 -22.68 2.29 -2.66
C THR A 8 -23.98 1.80 -3.28
N ASP A 9 -24.37 0.57 -2.94
CA ASP A 9 -25.67 0.00 -3.29
C ASP A 9 -26.79 0.52 -2.38
N SER A 10 -28.03 0.11 -2.66
CA SER A 10 -29.23 0.44 -1.89
C SER A 10 -29.69 -0.67 -0.95
N PHE A 11 -28.91 -1.74 -0.80
CA PHE A 11 -29.27 -2.88 0.05
C PHE A 11 -28.98 -2.56 1.52
N ILE A 12 -29.71 -3.25 2.41
CA ILE A 12 -29.53 -3.15 3.86
C ILE A 12 -28.52 -4.20 4.30
N GLY A 13 -27.67 -3.83 5.25
CA GLY A 13 -26.64 -4.70 5.81
C GLY A 13 -25.41 -4.83 4.92
N MET A 14 -24.37 -5.43 5.47
CA MET A 14 -23.06 -5.58 4.82
C MET A 14 -22.74 -7.07 4.65
N GLU A 15 -22.29 -7.46 3.46
CA GLU A 15 -21.92 -8.84 3.17
C GLU A 15 -20.73 -8.91 2.22
N PHE A 16 -19.95 -9.98 2.35
CA PHE A 16 -18.91 -10.30 1.39
C PHE A 16 -19.40 -11.28 0.32
N ASP A 17 -18.61 -11.41 -0.74
CA ASP A 17 -18.69 -12.36 -1.86
C ASP A 17 -19.99 -12.33 -2.67
N ASN A 18 -20.88 -11.38 -2.44
CA ASN A 18 -22.02 -11.15 -3.32
C ASN A 18 -21.57 -10.42 -4.60
N PRO A 19 -21.55 -11.08 -5.78
CA PRO A 19 -21.10 -10.46 -7.02
C PRO A 19 -22.02 -9.32 -7.48
N GLU A 20 -23.28 -9.30 -7.05
CA GLU A 20 -24.24 -8.22 -7.33
C GLU A 20 -24.01 -6.98 -6.45
N ARG A 21 -23.11 -7.07 -5.45
CA ARG A 21 -22.78 -5.99 -4.53
C ARG A 21 -21.27 -5.73 -4.48
N PRO A 22 -20.65 -5.35 -5.61
CA PRO A 22 -19.20 -5.12 -5.67
C PRO A 22 -18.76 -3.95 -4.78
N GLU A 23 -19.62 -2.95 -4.53
CA GLU A 23 -19.33 -1.85 -3.62
C GLU A 23 -19.22 -2.31 -2.16
N CYS A 24 -20.07 -3.26 -1.74
CA CYS A 24 -20.02 -3.86 -0.41
C CYS A 24 -18.71 -4.62 -0.21
N ASN A 25 -18.38 -5.51 -1.15
CA ASN A 25 -17.13 -6.23 -1.16
C ASN A 25 -15.90 -5.32 -1.11
N ASN A 26 -15.84 -4.31 -1.98
CA ASN A 26 -14.70 -3.41 -2.04
C ASN A 26 -14.47 -2.66 -0.73
N LEU A 27 -15.54 -2.12 -0.13
CA LEU A 27 -15.42 -1.29 1.07
C LEU A 27 -15.18 -2.12 2.34
N LEU A 28 -15.77 -3.31 2.45
CA LEU A 28 -15.47 -4.24 3.55
C LEU A 28 -14.05 -4.79 3.45
N SER A 29 -13.55 -5.10 2.25
CA SER A 29 -12.16 -5.52 2.05
C SER A 29 -11.17 -4.42 2.44
N MET A 30 -11.48 -3.16 2.15
CA MET A 30 -10.66 -2.04 2.63
C MET A 30 -10.64 -1.99 4.16
N TYR A 31 -11.81 -2.06 4.80
CA TYR A 31 -11.91 -2.06 6.25
C TYR A 31 -11.09 -3.20 6.86
N GLN A 32 -11.26 -4.42 6.33
CA GLN A 32 -10.52 -5.62 6.74
C GLN A 32 -9.01 -5.41 6.74
N VAL A 33 -8.44 -4.95 5.62
CA VAL A 33 -6.99 -4.74 5.48
C VAL A 33 -6.48 -3.67 6.42
N ILE A 34 -7.25 -2.60 6.64
CA ILE A 34 -6.85 -1.45 7.44
C ILE A 34 -6.89 -1.76 8.93
N THR A 35 -7.86 -2.57 9.36
CA THR A 35 -8.00 -2.98 10.76
C THR A 35 -7.23 -4.25 11.10
N ASP A 36 -6.63 -4.92 10.10
CA ASP A 36 -5.95 -6.22 10.23
C ASP A 36 -6.85 -7.28 10.89
N LYS A 37 -8.13 -7.30 10.50
CA LYS A 37 -9.13 -8.23 11.03
C LYS A 37 -9.36 -9.38 10.06
N THR A 38 -9.80 -10.51 10.58
CA THR A 38 -10.30 -11.59 9.73
C THR A 38 -11.60 -11.18 9.05
N LYS A 39 -11.96 -11.90 8.00
CA LYS A 39 -13.22 -11.66 7.28
C LYS A 39 -14.41 -11.88 8.20
N GLU A 40 -14.33 -12.89 9.06
CA GLU A 40 -15.35 -13.27 10.02
C GLU A 40 -15.59 -12.18 11.06
N GLU A 41 -14.50 -11.61 11.60
CA GLU A 41 -14.57 -10.48 12.54
C GLU A 41 -15.23 -9.24 11.90
N VAL A 42 -14.86 -8.93 10.65
CA VAL A 42 -15.46 -7.81 9.91
C VAL A 42 -16.95 -8.02 9.68
N ILE A 43 -17.37 -9.23 9.30
CA ILE A 43 -18.80 -9.54 9.13
C ILE A 43 -19.52 -9.39 10.45
N GLU A 44 -18.99 -9.92 11.54
CA GLU A 44 -19.65 -9.84 12.85
C GLU A 44 -19.85 -8.39 13.30
N GLU A 45 -18.87 -7.53 13.05
CA GLU A 45 -18.94 -6.10 13.37
C GLU A 45 -19.87 -5.30 12.45
N CYS A 46 -19.93 -5.66 11.17
CA CYS A 46 -20.48 -4.79 10.13
C CYS A 46 -21.79 -5.27 9.53
N LYS A 47 -22.18 -6.54 9.69
CA LYS A 47 -23.33 -7.17 8.99
C LYS A 47 -24.63 -6.39 9.10
N ASP A 48 -24.88 -5.79 10.27
CA ASP A 48 -26.13 -5.05 10.56
C ASP A 48 -26.01 -3.54 10.35
N LEU A 49 -24.84 -3.04 9.90
CA LEU A 49 -24.63 -1.61 9.69
C LEU A 49 -25.26 -1.13 8.39
N SER A 50 -25.81 0.08 8.44
CA SER A 50 -26.15 0.83 7.24
C SER A 50 -24.92 1.50 6.62
N TRP A 51 -24.99 1.87 5.33
CA TRP A 51 -23.95 2.65 4.68
C TRP A 51 -23.63 3.99 5.39
N GLY A 52 -24.62 4.58 6.04
CA GLY A 52 -24.46 5.81 6.83
C GLY A 52 -23.64 5.62 8.10
N GLN A 53 -23.64 4.41 8.69
CA GLN A 53 -22.83 4.04 9.85
C GLN A 53 -21.46 3.50 9.46
N PHE A 54 -21.42 2.67 8.40
CA PHE A 54 -20.19 2.04 7.96
C PHE A 54 -19.18 3.04 7.35
N LYS A 55 -19.63 4.04 6.57
CA LYS A 55 -18.71 5.02 5.96
C LYS A 55 -17.93 5.85 7.00
N PRO A 56 -18.54 6.37 8.07
CA PRO A 56 -17.81 6.97 9.19
C PRO A 56 -16.83 5.99 9.84
N LEU A 57 -17.27 4.77 10.17
CA LEU A 57 -16.41 3.74 10.78
C LEU A 57 -15.16 3.47 9.94
N LEU A 58 -15.32 3.24 8.63
CA LEU A 58 -14.20 3.07 7.70
C LEU A 58 -13.31 4.32 7.63
N THR A 59 -13.89 5.52 7.71
CA THR A 59 -13.12 6.77 7.68
C THR A 59 -12.22 6.89 8.90
N ASP A 60 -12.74 6.57 10.09
CA ASP A 60 -11.97 6.67 11.33
C ASP A 60 -10.87 5.60 11.38
N ALA A 61 -11.15 4.38 10.93
CA ALA A 61 -10.15 3.33 10.77
C ALA A 61 -9.02 3.75 9.79
N LEU A 62 -9.38 4.32 8.64
CA LEU A 62 -8.43 4.85 7.66
C LEU A 62 -7.52 5.93 8.23
N ILE A 63 -8.10 6.90 8.96
CA ILE A 63 -7.35 8.00 9.57
C ILE A 63 -6.36 7.43 10.59
N SER A 64 -6.84 6.56 11.48
CA SER A 64 -6.03 5.97 12.55
C SER A 64 -4.87 5.14 12.00
N HIS A 65 -5.10 4.41 10.90
CA HIS A 65 -4.07 3.61 10.24
C HIS A 65 -3.03 4.48 9.51
N LEU A 66 -3.46 5.56 8.85
CA LEU A 66 -2.58 6.41 8.05
C LEU A 66 -1.79 7.43 8.89
N GLU A 67 -2.30 7.83 10.05
CA GLU A 67 -1.65 8.81 10.93
C GLU A 67 -0.18 8.49 11.27
N PRO A 68 0.18 7.29 11.75
CA PRO A 68 1.58 6.96 12.04
C PRO A 68 2.46 6.96 10.78
N ILE A 69 1.92 6.58 9.63
CA ILE A 69 2.64 6.61 8.34
C ILE A 69 2.92 8.05 7.93
N GLN A 70 1.93 8.95 8.02
CA GLN A 70 2.08 10.36 7.70
C GLN A 70 3.07 11.06 8.64
N LYS A 71 3.03 10.73 9.93
CA LYS A 71 3.99 11.23 10.91
C LYS A 71 5.41 10.83 10.53
N ARG A 72 5.65 9.54 10.31
CA ARG A 72 6.98 9.01 9.94
C ARG A 72 7.46 9.54 8.58
N TYR A 73 6.55 9.68 7.62
CA TYR A 73 6.87 10.33 6.34
C TYR A 73 7.37 11.76 6.55
N THR A 74 6.66 12.54 7.37
CA THR A 74 7.03 13.94 7.66
C THR A 74 8.39 14.02 8.36
N GLU A 75 8.66 13.14 9.33
CA GLU A 75 9.94 13.04 10.01
C GLU A 75 11.09 12.71 9.03
N ILE A 76 10.88 11.74 8.13
CA ILE A 76 11.91 11.32 7.17
C ILE A 76 12.17 12.43 6.13
N VAL A 77 11.14 13.05 5.58
CA VAL A 77 11.28 14.09 4.55
C VAL A 77 11.94 15.35 5.11
N ALA A 78 11.82 15.62 6.40
CA ALA A 78 12.52 16.72 7.07
C ALA A 78 14.04 16.47 7.21
N ASP A 79 14.50 15.22 7.13
CA ASP A 79 15.91 14.84 7.22
C ASP A 79 16.47 14.41 5.84
N ALA A 80 16.84 15.41 5.03
CA ALA A 80 17.41 15.18 3.71
C ALA A 80 18.71 14.34 3.76
N ALA A 81 19.55 14.51 4.78
CA ALA A 81 20.82 13.79 4.90
C ALA A 81 20.58 12.29 5.16
N TYR A 82 19.58 11.95 5.96
CA TYR A 82 19.15 10.57 6.16
C TYR A 82 18.66 9.92 4.86
N ILE A 83 17.86 10.65 4.07
CA ILE A 83 17.40 10.18 2.75
C ILE A 83 18.58 9.93 1.82
N ASP A 84 19.50 10.89 1.69
CA ASP A 84 20.67 10.78 0.81
C ASP A 84 21.53 9.58 1.18
N LYS A 85 21.72 9.32 2.48
CA LYS A 85 22.43 8.14 2.96
C LYS A 85 21.75 6.84 2.52
N ILE A 86 20.43 6.70 2.72
CA ILE A 86 19.69 5.50 2.30
C ILE A 86 19.80 5.31 0.78
N LEU A 87 19.69 6.39 0.01
CA LEU A 87 19.79 6.34 -1.45
C LEU A 87 21.20 5.96 -1.91
N ALA A 88 22.26 6.45 -1.24
CA ALA A 88 23.63 6.06 -1.51
C ALA A 88 23.87 4.56 -1.23
N ASP A 89 23.43 4.07 -0.07
CA ASP A 89 23.54 2.67 0.32
C ASP A 89 22.74 1.74 -0.62
N GLY A 90 21.55 2.19 -1.06
CA GLY A 90 20.74 1.49 -2.05
C GLY A 90 21.41 1.43 -3.42
N ARG A 91 21.99 2.56 -3.87
CA ARG A 91 22.73 2.65 -5.13
C ARG A 91 23.93 1.73 -5.16
N GLN A 92 24.72 1.68 -4.08
CA GLN A 92 25.88 0.80 -4.00
C GLN A 92 25.48 -0.66 -4.19
N ARG A 93 24.49 -1.15 -3.42
CA ARG A 93 24.00 -2.53 -3.53
C ARG A 93 23.44 -2.85 -4.92
N ALA A 94 22.67 -1.93 -5.50
CA ALA A 94 22.14 -2.10 -6.84
C ALA A 94 23.25 -2.17 -7.90
N ASN A 95 24.27 -1.31 -7.80
CA ASN A 95 25.41 -1.30 -8.71
C ASN A 95 26.23 -2.58 -8.63
N GLU A 96 26.47 -3.11 -7.43
CA GLU A 96 27.20 -4.37 -7.25
C GLU A 96 26.53 -5.52 -8.02
N ILE A 97 25.21 -5.63 -7.93
CA ILE A 97 24.42 -6.65 -8.65
C ILE A 97 24.44 -6.36 -10.16
N ALA A 98 24.16 -5.11 -10.55
CA ALA A 98 24.06 -4.71 -11.95
C ALA A 98 25.39 -4.89 -12.70
N GLN A 99 26.52 -4.63 -12.05
CA GLN A 99 27.84 -4.81 -12.64
C GLN A 99 28.10 -6.28 -12.99
N GLY A 100 27.66 -7.23 -12.15
CA GLY A 100 27.73 -8.66 -12.45
C GLY A 100 26.96 -9.03 -13.71
N THR A 101 25.70 -8.57 -13.80
CA THR A 101 24.87 -8.78 -15.00
C THR A 101 25.47 -8.15 -16.24
N LEU A 102 25.97 -6.91 -16.14
CA LEU A 102 26.58 -6.18 -17.25
C LEU A 102 27.86 -6.87 -17.75
N ASN A 103 28.70 -7.37 -16.83
CA ASN A 103 29.90 -8.12 -17.18
C ASN A 103 29.57 -9.41 -17.94
N ASN A 104 28.56 -10.16 -17.49
CA ASN A 104 28.12 -11.37 -18.18
C ASN A 104 27.61 -11.06 -19.60
N ALA A 105 26.86 -9.96 -19.76
CA ALA A 105 26.40 -9.51 -21.07
C ALA A 105 27.56 -9.12 -21.99
N TYR A 106 28.57 -8.38 -21.47
CA TYR A 106 29.76 -8.05 -22.24
C TYR A 106 30.55 -9.28 -22.67
N GLN A 107 30.73 -10.26 -21.78
CA GLN A 107 31.40 -11.52 -22.10
C GLN A 107 30.66 -12.30 -23.18
N ALA A 108 29.33 -12.42 -23.09
CA ALA A 108 28.52 -13.13 -24.08
C ALA A 108 28.58 -12.51 -25.47
N MET A 109 28.70 -11.18 -25.54
CA MET A 109 28.76 -10.42 -26.81
C MET A 109 30.18 -10.26 -27.37
N GLY A 110 31.21 -10.71 -26.64
CA GLY A 110 32.62 -10.56 -27.06
C GLY A 110 33.17 -9.14 -26.91
N PHE A 111 32.55 -8.29 -26.08
CA PHE A 111 33.06 -6.94 -25.79
C PHE A 111 34.18 -7.00 -24.73
N LEU A 112 35.24 -6.21 -24.91
CA LEU A 112 36.25 -5.98 -23.86
C LEU A 112 35.58 -5.28 -22.67
N HIS A 113 35.80 -5.80 -21.46
CA HIS A 113 35.19 -5.35 -20.21
C HIS A 113 35.06 -3.82 -20.14
N GLY A 114 33.82 -3.32 -20.04
CA GLY A 114 33.55 -1.90 -19.85
C GLY A 114 34.25 -1.40 -18.58
N ARG A 115 35.17 -0.46 -18.73
CA ARG A 115 35.88 0.19 -17.63
C ARG A 115 34.85 0.75 -16.63
N PRO A 116 35.03 0.57 -15.30
CA PRO A 116 34.05 1.04 -14.34
C PRO A 116 33.88 2.55 -14.47
N VAL A 117 32.64 3.00 -14.64
CA VAL A 117 32.28 4.42 -14.62
C VAL A 117 32.27 4.83 -13.15
N LEU A 118 33.21 5.71 -12.77
CA LEU A 118 33.32 6.33 -11.45
C LEU A 118 32.08 7.19 -11.13
#